data_AF-A0A7K8NRU5-F1
#
_entry.id   AF-A0A7K8NRU5-F1
#
_cell.length_a   1.000
_cell.length_b   1.000
_cell.length_c   1.000
_cell.angle_alpha   90.00
_cell.angle_beta   90.00
_cell.angle_gamma   90.00
#
_symmetry.space_group_name_H-M   'P 1'
#
loop_
_entity.id
_entity.type
_entity.pdbx_description
1 polymer ?
#
loop_
_entity_poly.entity_id
_entity_poly.type
_entity_poly.pdbx_seq_one_letter_code
_entity_poly.pdbx_strand_id
1 'polypeptide(L)'
;MSTAALINLVRNGGYQVRRRALLTSRLLQDEKRPAAAGYSSTSEHRASRFEADGSGRPATWDTFGIWDNRIDEPILLPPSIKYGKPIPKVSLTNVGCTSHIGKRKENEDRFHYAQLTEDILYFAVYDGHGGAAAADFCDKYMEKYIKEFLTQDENLENVLNKAFLEINKAYESHAHLSADATVMNAGTTATVALLRDGIELVVASVGDSRALLCRKGKAMKLTIDHTPERKEEKERIRKCGGFVAWNSLGQPHVNGRLAMTRSIGDLDLKNSGVIAQPETKRVQLHHADDSFLVLTTDGINFMVNSQEICDFINQCHDPAEAANVVTEQAIQYGTEDNSTIIIVPFGAWGKYKNGEINFSFSRSFASSGRWA
;
A
#
# COMPACT_ATOMS: atom_id res chain seq x y z
N MET A 1 -58.02 -10.25 8.32
CA MET A 1 -58.90 -10.57 9.47
C MET A 1 -57.95 -11.00 10.61
N SER A 2 -57.45 -10.08 11.44
CA SER A 2 -58.06 -9.47 12.64
C SER A 2 -58.56 -10.48 13.67
N THR A 3 -57.83 -10.60 14.81
CA THR A 3 -58.25 -10.59 16.24
C THR A 3 -57.07 -11.12 17.10
N ALA A 4 -56.39 -10.31 17.94
CA ALA A 4 -56.67 -9.97 19.37
C ALA A 4 -56.67 -11.22 20.30
N ALA A 5 -55.99 -11.31 21.46
CA ALA A 5 -55.73 -10.38 22.58
C ALA A 5 -54.42 -10.76 23.32
N LEU A 6 -53.59 -9.86 23.90
CA LEU A 6 -53.74 -8.98 25.08
C LEU A 6 -53.96 -9.72 26.42
N ILE A 7 -52.96 -9.65 27.33
CA ILE A 7 -53.10 -9.28 28.75
C ILE A 7 -51.72 -8.93 29.34
N ASN A 8 -51.70 -7.85 30.11
CA ASN A 8 -50.58 -7.18 30.76
C ASN A 8 -50.65 -7.36 32.30
N LEU A 9 -49.56 -6.96 32.97
CA LEU A 9 -49.46 -6.44 34.36
C LEU A 9 -49.45 -7.43 35.54
N VAL A 10 -48.31 -7.48 36.26
CA VAL A 10 -48.25 -7.12 37.69
C VAL A 10 -46.98 -6.31 37.98
N ARG A 11 -47.19 -5.27 38.78
CA ARG A 11 -46.31 -4.19 39.23
C ARG A 11 -46.01 -4.41 40.72
N ASN A 12 -44.78 -4.16 41.17
CA ASN A 12 -44.40 -3.82 42.55
C ASN A 12 -42.95 -3.31 42.46
N GLY A 13 -42.51 -2.19 43.01
CA GLY A 13 -43.00 -1.37 44.12
C GLY A 13 -41.73 -0.90 44.82
N GLY A 14 -41.32 0.35 44.61
CA GLY A 14 -40.07 0.90 45.12
C GLY A 14 -40.12 1.25 46.61
N TYR A 15 -38.96 1.31 47.26
CA TYR A 15 -38.74 2.09 48.47
C TYR A 15 -37.30 2.65 48.48
N GLN A 16 -37.18 3.97 48.37
CA GLN A 16 -36.01 4.75 48.78
C GLN A 16 -36.11 5.03 50.28
N VAL A 17 -35.00 4.91 51.01
CA VAL A 17 -34.83 5.56 52.32
C VAL A 17 -33.42 6.18 52.41
N ARG A 18 -33.39 7.52 52.47
CA ARG A 18 -32.26 8.37 52.89
C ARG A 18 -32.57 8.91 54.29
N ARG A 19 -31.67 8.75 55.26
CA ARG A 19 -31.43 9.65 56.42
C ARG A 19 -29.98 9.43 56.88
N ARG A 20 -29.02 10.34 56.65
CA ARG A 20 -28.65 11.52 57.46
C ARG A 20 -28.66 11.26 58.98
N ALA A 21 -27.46 11.18 59.55
CA ALA A 21 -27.19 11.49 60.95
C ALA A 21 -26.07 12.55 60.99
N LEU A 22 -26.37 13.66 61.66
CA LEU A 22 -25.48 14.76 62.05
C LEU A 22 -25.46 14.72 63.58
N LEU A 23 -24.28 14.73 64.20
CA LEU A 23 -24.07 15.27 65.56
C LEU A 23 -22.66 15.89 65.65
N THR A 24 -22.67 17.22 65.62
CA THR A 24 -21.79 18.19 66.31
C THR A 24 -21.44 17.79 67.75
N SER A 25 -20.44 18.29 68.50
CA SER A 25 -19.34 19.27 68.40
C SER A 25 -18.74 19.38 69.81
N ARG A 26 -17.44 19.72 69.96
CA ARG A 26 -16.82 20.63 70.97
C ARG A 26 -15.30 20.41 70.94
N LEU A 27 -14.49 21.35 70.43
CA LEU A 27 -14.06 22.67 70.96
C LEU A 27 -12.85 22.57 71.91
N LEU A 28 -11.70 23.09 71.44
CA LEU A 28 -10.76 24.07 72.05
C LEU A 28 -9.47 24.06 71.20
N GLN A 29 -9.20 25.10 70.39
CA GLN A 29 -8.32 26.27 70.70
C GLN A 29 -6.88 25.82 71.05
N ASP A 30 -5.78 26.32 70.47
CA ASP A 30 -5.55 27.60 69.79
C ASP A 30 -4.21 27.60 69.01
N GLU A 31 -4.12 28.52 68.03
CA GLU A 31 -2.93 29.31 67.62
C GLU A 31 -1.63 28.65 67.10
N LYS A 32 -1.44 28.65 65.76
CA LYS A 32 -0.48 29.51 64.99
C LYS A 32 0.01 28.85 63.68
N ARG A 33 -0.34 29.49 62.56
CA ARG A 33 0.25 29.42 61.21
C ARG A 33 1.15 30.68 61.04
N PRO A 34 2.09 30.77 60.06
CA PRO A 34 1.95 30.22 58.71
C PRO A 34 3.18 29.56 58.05
N ALA A 35 2.88 28.79 56.98
CA ALA A 35 3.55 28.68 55.66
C ALA A 35 5.08 28.46 55.59
N ALA A 36 5.66 27.59 54.75
CA ALA A 36 5.17 26.78 53.64
C ALA A 36 6.23 25.70 53.26
N ALA A 37 5.72 24.60 52.69
CA ALA A 37 6.23 23.80 51.56
C ALA A 37 7.72 23.34 51.53
N GLY A 38 8.06 22.09 51.22
CA GLY A 38 7.29 21.00 50.62
C GLY A 38 8.07 19.68 50.72
N TYR A 39 7.30 18.61 50.81
CA TYR A 39 7.70 17.28 51.25
C TYR A 39 8.47 16.48 50.19
N SER A 40 9.46 15.74 50.69
CA SER A 40 10.05 14.53 50.12
C SER A 40 8.95 13.56 49.67
N SER A 41 9.02 13.16 48.40
CA SER A 41 8.16 12.13 47.80
C SER A 41 8.95 10.83 47.69
N THR A 42 8.53 9.84 48.47
CA THR A 42 8.87 8.43 48.35
C THR A 42 8.27 7.86 47.06
N SER A 43 9.09 7.48 46.09
CA SER A 43 8.62 6.78 44.89
C SER A 43 8.36 5.31 45.22
N GLU A 44 7.09 4.95 45.31
CA GLU A 44 6.62 3.57 45.38
C GLU A 44 7.06 2.77 44.15
N HIS A 45 7.66 1.60 44.41
CA HIS A 45 7.92 0.58 43.40
C HIS A 45 6.59 0.00 42.89
N ARG A 46 6.10 0.47 41.74
CA ARG A 46 5.16 -0.32 40.93
C ARG A 46 5.95 -1.31 40.07
N ALA A 47 5.92 -2.57 40.49
CA ALA A 47 6.42 -3.69 39.72
C ALA A 47 5.55 -3.89 38.46
N SER A 48 6.08 -3.55 37.30
CA SER A 48 5.65 -4.11 36.01
C SER A 48 6.85 -4.81 35.37
N ARG A 49 7.30 -5.92 35.98
CA ARG A 49 8.20 -6.85 35.30
C ARG A 49 7.35 -7.73 34.37
N PHE A 50 7.18 -7.27 33.14
CA PHE A 50 6.88 -8.17 32.04
C PHE A 50 8.23 -8.68 31.51
N GLU A 51 8.39 -10.00 31.49
CA GLU A 51 9.58 -10.64 30.95
C GLU A 51 9.75 -10.28 29.47
N ALA A 52 11.01 -10.06 29.09
CA ALA A 52 11.37 -9.82 27.71
C ALA A 52 11.04 -11.07 26.88
N ASP A 53 10.54 -10.87 25.66
CA ASP A 53 10.78 -11.88 24.64
C ASP A 53 12.30 -12.07 24.55
N GLY A 54 12.78 -13.23 24.10
CA GLY A 54 14.22 -13.55 24.05
C GLY A 54 15.09 -12.58 23.21
N SER A 55 14.56 -11.44 22.76
CA SER A 55 15.23 -10.32 22.11
C SER A 55 15.69 -9.21 23.06
N GLY A 56 15.31 -9.24 24.35
CA GLY A 56 15.73 -8.24 25.34
C GLY A 56 15.04 -6.87 25.18
N ARG A 57 13.93 -6.80 24.43
CA ARG A 57 13.09 -5.61 24.32
C ARG A 57 11.89 -5.72 25.26
N PRO A 58 11.42 -4.62 25.88
CA PRO A 58 10.18 -4.66 26.65
C PRO A 58 9.01 -5.05 25.75
N ALA A 59 8.25 -6.08 26.12
CA ALA A 59 7.00 -6.41 25.45
C ALA A 59 6.05 -5.22 25.57
N THR A 60 5.73 -4.58 24.43
CA THR A 60 4.74 -3.51 24.36
C THR A 60 3.34 -4.11 24.24
N TRP A 61 2.29 -3.37 24.61
CA TRP A 61 0.89 -3.81 24.43
C TRP A 61 0.58 -4.19 22.97
N ASP A 62 1.28 -3.57 22.01
CA ASP A 62 1.28 -3.93 20.58
C ASP A 62 1.66 -5.40 20.30
N THR A 63 2.52 -6.00 21.14
CA THR A 63 2.98 -7.39 21.01
C THR A 63 1.88 -8.40 21.38
N PHE A 64 0.90 -7.98 22.18
CA PHE A 64 -0.18 -8.84 22.68
C PHE A 64 -1.46 -8.78 21.84
N GLY A 65 -1.43 -8.11 20.69
CA GLY A 65 -2.62 -8.01 19.86
C GLY A 65 -3.61 -6.93 20.33
N ILE A 66 -3.17 -5.98 21.16
CA ILE A 66 -3.94 -4.78 21.55
C ILE A 66 -3.30 -3.61 20.79
N TRP A 67 -3.84 -3.37 19.61
CA TRP A 67 -3.33 -2.41 18.66
C TRP A 67 -4.06 -1.11 18.96
N ASP A 68 -3.35 -0.06 19.34
CA ASP A 68 -3.91 1.31 19.43
C ASP A 68 -4.07 1.91 18.02
N ASN A 69 -4.72 1.13 17.14
CA ASN A 69 -4.76 1.37 15.71
C ASN A 69 -6.21 1.46 15.27
N ARG A 70 -6.48 2.32 14.29
CA ARG A 70 -7.84 2.66 13.85
C ARG A 70 -8.53 1.56 13.02
N ILE A 71 -8.02 0.32 13.06
CA ILE A 71 -8.53 -0.81 12.28
C ILE A 71 -9.03 -1.89 13.25
N ASP A 72 -10.35 -1.98 13.38
CA ASP A 72 -11.05 -3.01 14.17
C ASP A 72 -11.38 -4.21 13.26
N GLU A 73 -10.34 -4.93 12.81
CA GLU A 73 -10.49 -6.12 11.95
C GLU A 73 -10.24 -7.40 12.75
N PRO A 74 -10.97 -8.50 12.46
CA PRO A 74 -10.81 -9.76 13.17
C PRO A 74 -9.43 -10.37 12.90
N ILE A 75 -8.94 -11.13 13.87
CA ILE A 75 -7.67 -11.87 13.75
C ILE A 75 -7.88 -13.10 12.85
N LEU A 76 -6.98 -13.30 11.88
CA LEU A 76 -6.90 -14.51 11.08
C LEU A 76 -6.33 -15.65 11.92
N LEU A 77 -7.21 -16.48 12.50
CA LEU A 77 -6.81 -17.54 13.43
C LEU A 77 -5.82 -18.55 12.82
N PRO A 78 -6.06 -19.14 11.63
CA PRO A 78 -5.14 -20.16 11.09
C PRO A 78 -3.73 -19.59 10.83
N PRO A 79 -3.56 -18.44 10.16
CA PRO A 79 -2.27 -17.75 10.09
C PRO A 79 -1.68 -17.42 11.47
N SER A 80 -2.48 -16.90 12.39
CA SER A 80 -1.97 -16.48 13.71
C SER A 80 -1.41 -17.64 14.51
N ILE A 81 -2.05 -18.81 14.42
CA ILE A 81 -1.56 -20.05 15.02
C ILE A 81 -0.29 -20.52 14.31
N LYS A 82 -0.28 -20.54 12.97
CA LYS A 82 0.86 -20.96 12.14
C LYS A 82 2.13 -20.14 12.43
N TYR A 83 1.99 -18.83 12.63
CA TYR A 83 3.13 -17.92 12.82
C TYR A 83 3.36 -17.50 14.27
N GLY A 84 2.54 -17.98 15.22
CA GLY A 84 2.69 -17.71 16.65
C GLY A 84 2.53 -16.24 17.06
N LYS A 85 1.81 -15.44 16.26
CA LYS A 85 1.56 -14.01 16.53
C LYS A 85 0.18 -13.59 16.00
N PRO A 86 -0.51 -12.62 16.64
CA PRO A 86 -1.77 -12.11 16.13
C PRO A 86 -1.61 -11.46 14.75
N ILE A 87 -2.37 -11.92 13.77
CA ILE A 87 -2.39 -11.38 12.40
C ILE A 87 -3.79 -10.86 12.11
N PRO A 88 -3.99 -9.53 11.95
CA PRO A 88 -5.28 -8.97 11.60
C PRO A 88 -5.63 -9.31 10.16
N LYS A 89 -6.92 -9.47 9.89
CA LYS A 89 -7.44 -9.56 8.53
C LYS A 89 -7.19 -8.24 7.81
N VAL A 90 -6.70 -8.33 6.57
CA VAL A 90 -6.63 -7.18 5.65
C VAL A 90 -7.91 -7.19 4.83
N SER A 91 -8.82 -6.27 5.10
CA SER A 91 -10.09 -6.19 4.39
C SER A 91 -9.98 -5.38 3.10
N LEU A 92 -10.47 -5.96 1.99
CA LEU A 92 -10.52 -5.29 0.69
C LEU A 92 -11.50 -4.11 0.67
N THR A 93 -12.47 -4.06 1.60
CA THR A 93 -13.42 -2.94 1.71
C THR A 93 -12.77 -1.64 2.16
N ASN A 94 -11.60 -1.72 2.78
CA ASN A 94 -10.86 -0.57 3.28
C ASN A 94 -9.74 -0.15 2.33
N VAL A 95 -9.58 -0.81 1.19
CA VAL A 95 -8.62 -0.40 0.16
C VAL A 95 -9.10 0.93 -0.43
N GLY A 96 -8.21 1.92 -0.43
CA GLY A 96 -8.42 3.19 -1.09
C GLY A 96 -7.83 3.15 -2.49
N CYS A 97 -8.54 3.63 -3.49
CA CYS A 97 -8.03 3.70 -4.85
C CYS A 97 -8.60 4.91 -5.59
N THR A 98 -7.76 5.54 -6.40
CA THR A 98 -8.14 6.66 -7.27
C THR A 98 -7.34 6.55 -8.56
N SER A 99 -7.99 6.82 -9.69
CA SER A 99 -7.34 6.98 -10.99
C SER A 99 -7.89 8.23 -11.66
N HIS A 100 -7.00 9.15 -12.02
CA HIS A 100 -7.35 10.41 -12.66
C HIS A 100 -6.66 10.52 -14.02
N ILE A 101 -7.42 10.93 -15.04
CA ILE A 101 -6.94 10.99 -16.44
C ILE A 101 -5.86 12.07 -16.67
N GLY A 102 -5.83 13.11 -15.84
CA GLY A 102 -4.89 14.22 -16.01
C GLY A 102 -5.26 15.08 -17.22
N LYS A 103 -4.27 15.47 -18.03
CA LYS A 103 -4.47 16.21 -19.29
C LYS A 103 -4.36 15.32 -20.53
N ARG A 104 -4.36 13.99 -20.35
CA ARG A 104 -4.38 13.02 -21.45
C ARG A 104 -5.75 12.96 -22.11
N LYS A 105 -5.78 12.45 -23.35
CA LYS A 105 -7.02 12.19 -24.08
C LYS A 105 -7.76 10.96 -23.56
N GLU A 106 -7.00 9.95 -23.15
CA GLU A 106 -7.51 8.69 -22.64
C GLU A 106 -6.80 8.36 -21.32
N ASN A 107 -7.47 7.58 -20.48
CA ASN A 107 -6.85 7.00 -19.29
C ASN A 107 -6.39 5.58 -19.63
N GLU A 108 -5.09 5.41 -19.80
CA GLU A 108 -4.43 4.14 -20.11
C GLU A 108 -4.06 3.35 -18.84
N ASP A 109 -4.20 3.96 -17.65
CA ASP A 109 -3.98 3.27 -16.38
C ASP A 109 -5.10 2.28 -16.08
N ARG A 110 -4.72 1.11 -15.56
CA ARG A 110 -5.62 0.12 -14.94
C ARG A 110 -5.11 -0.24 -13.56
N PHE A 111 -6.03 -0.63 -12.70
CA PHE A 111 -5.72 -1.08 -11.36
C PHE A 111 -6.74 -2.12 -10.93
N HIS A 112 -6.29 -3.10 -10.16
CA HIS A 112 -7.13 -4.19 -9.70
C HIS A 112 -6.72 -4.67 -8.33
N TYR A 113 -7.69 -5.11 -7.54
CA TYR A 113 -7.42 -5.84 -6.31
C TYR A 113 -8.53 -6.85 -6.03
N ALA A 114 -8.13 -8.03 -5.57
CA ALA A 114 -9.04 -9.13 -5.36
C ALA A 114 -8.48 -10.12 -4.32
N GLN A 115 -9.36 -10.96 -3.80
CA GLN A 115 -8.97 -12.14 -3.05
C GLN A 115 -8.86 -13.32 -4.03
N LEU A 116 -7.65 -13.83 -4.25
CA LEU A 116 -7.42 -14.92 -5.22
C LEU A 116 -7.76 -16.28 -4.63
N THR A 117 -7.41 -16.50 -3.36
CA THR A 117 -7.70 -17.69 -2.57
C THR A 117 -8.04 -17.27 -1.13
N GLU A 118 -8.39 -18.20 -0.25
CA GLU A 118 -8.67 -17.90 1.16
C GLU A 118 -7.49 -17.18 1.84
N ASP A 119 -6.27 -17.53 1.46
CA ASP A 119 -5.04 -17.02 2.09
C ASP A 119 -4.30 -15.96 1.27
N ILE A 120 -4.67 -15.70 0.00
CA ILE A 120 -3.90 -14.82 -0.90
C ILE A 120 -4.75 -13.66 -1.40
N LEU A 121 -4.31 -12.44 -1.06
CA LEU A 121 -4.80 -11.19 -1.64
C LEU A 121 -3.89 -10.74 -2.78
N TYR A 122 -4.47 -10.07 -3.76
CA TYR A 122 -3.82 -9.55 -4.95
C TYR A 122 -4.12 -8.06 -5.11
N PHE A 123 -3.10 -7.30 -5.50
CA PHE A 123 -3.18 -5.87 -5.81
C PHE A 123 -2.28 -5.59 -7.00
N ALA A 124 -2.74 -4.79 -7.97
CA ALA A 124 -1.97 -4.47 -9.15
C ALA A 124 -2.30 -3.08 -9.70
N VAL A 125 -1.27 -2.47 -10.31
CA VAL A 125 -1.41 -1.31 -11.19
C VAL A 125 -0.69 -1.59 -12.51
N TYR A 126 -1.29 -1.12 -13.59
CA TYR A 126 -0.81 -1.24 -14.97
C TYR A 126 -0.90 0.14 -15.62
N ASP A 127 0.24 0.73 -15.94
CA ASP A 127 0.32 2.03 -16.63
C ASP A 127 0.52 1.74 -18.11
N GLY A 128 -0.51 1.99 -18.92
CA GLY A 128 -0.51 1.69 -20.35
C GLY A 128 0.16 2.77 -21.19
N HIS A 129 0.68 2.39 -22.35
CA HIS A 129 1.18 3.31 -23.36
C HIS A 129 0.99 2.77 -24.77
N GLY A 130 0.84 3.68 -25.73
CA GLY A 130 0.63 3.30 -27.14
C GLY A 130 -0.74 2.66 -27.38
N GLY A 131 -1.73 3.00 -26.55
CA GLY A 131 -3.05 2.37 -26.47
C GLY A 131 -3.21 1.57 -25.18
N ALA A 132 -4.42 1.57 -24.61
CA ALA A 132 -4.73 0.86 -23.37
C ALA A 132 -4.74 -0.68 -23.49
N ALA A 133 -4.59 -1.24 -24.70
CA ALA A 133 -4.79 -2.66 -24.98
C ALA A 133 -3.92 -3.59 -24.12
N ALA A 134 -2.66 -3.25 -23.88
CA ALA A 134 -1.77 -4.06 -23.05
C ALA A 134 -2.15 -4.00 -21.57
N ALA A 135 -2.51 -2.83 -21.06
CA ALA A 135 -2.99 -2.63 -19.69
C ALA A 135 -4.33 -3.35 -19.46
N ASP A 136 -5.28 -3.21 -20.38
CA ASP A 136 -6.58 -3.91 -20.38
C ASP A 136 -6.41 -5.43 -20.38
N PHE A 137 -5.46 -5.94 -21.18
CA PHE A 137 -5.17 -7.36 -21.22
C PHE A 137 -4.59 -7.86 -19.88
N CYS A 138 -3.69 -7.08 -19.27
CA CYS A 138 -3.13 -7.42 -17.97
C CYS A 138 -4.20 -7.41 -16.87
N ASP A 139 -5.02 -6.37 -16.81
CA ASP A 139 -6.14 -6.24 -15.86
C ASP A 139 -7.09 -7.44 -15.95
N LYS A 140 -7.41 -7.86 -17.18
CA LYS A 140 -8.35 -8.96 -17.44
C LYS A 140 -7.80 -10.36 -17.16
N TYR A 141 -6.52 -10.60 -17.43
CA TYR A 141 -5.98 -11.98 -17.48
C TYR A 141 -4.91 -12.29 -16.43
N MET A 142 -4.33 -11.30 -15.73
CA MET A 142 -3.25 -11.56 -14.77
C MET A 142 -3.68 -12.51 -13.65
N GLU A 143 -4.88 -12.33 -13.08
CA GLU A 143 -5.39 -13.21 -12.04
C GLU A 143 -5.45 -14.68 -12.46
N LYS A 144 -5.84 -14.92 -13.72
CA LYS A 144 -5.96 -16.28 -14.26
C LYS A 144 -4.61 -16.98 -14.23
N TYR A 145 -3.57 -16.32 -14.75
CA TYR A 145 -2.22 -16.89 -14.80
C TYR A 145 -1.63 -17.06 -13.40
N ILE A 146 -1.85 -16.11 -12.49
CA ILE A 146 -1.41 -16.25 -11.10
C ILE A 146 -2.10 -17.45 -10.43
N LYS A 147 -3.43 -17.57 -10.54
CA LYS A 147 -4.20 -18.71 -9.98
C LYS A 147 -3.71 -20.05 -10.54
N GLU A 148 -3.41 -20.12 -11.82
CA GLU A 148 -2.85 -21.32 -12.45
C GLU A 148 -1.51 -21.70 -11.84
N PHE A 149 -0.55 -20.77 -11.75
CA PHE A 149 0.78 -21.06 -11.22
C PHE A 149 0.81 -21.26 -9.70
N LEU A 150 -0.15 -20.69 -8.95
CA LEU A 150 -0.32 -20.97 -7.52
C LEU A 150 -0.62 -22.45 -7.23
N THR A 151 -1.21 -23.18 -8.18
CA THR A 151 -1.43 -24.63 -8.04
C THR A 151 -0.16 -25.46 -8.25
N GLN A 152 0.88 -24.86 -8.82
CA GLN A 152 2.10 -25.55 -9.27
C GLN A 152 3.32 -25.20 -8.41
N ASP A 153 3.33 -24.04 -7.74
CA ASP A 153 4.50 -23.52 -7.05
C ASP A 153 4.10 -22.75 -5.79
N GLU A 154 4.67 -23.11 -4.65
CA GLU A 154 4.43 -22.41 -3.39
C GLU A 154 5.24 -21.10 -3.27
N ASN A 155 6.32 -20.95 -4.04
CA ASN A 155 7.12 -19.74 -4.01
C ASN A 155 6.47 -18.64 -4.87
N LEU A 156 5.92 -17.62 -4.20
CA LEU A 156 5.23 -16.51 -4.85
C LEU A 156 6.11 -15.72 -5.81
N GLU A 157 7.44 -15.65 -5.59
CA GLU A 157 8.35 -15.00 -6.53
C GLU A 157 8.42 -15.77 -7.85
N ASN A 158 8.46 -17.10 -7.80
CA ASN A 158 8.43 -17.94 -8.99
C ASN A 158 7.07 -17.87 -9.69
N VAL A 159 5.98 -17.87 -8.92
CA VAL A 159 4.61 -17.73 -9.43
C VAL A 159 4.47 -16.44 -10.22
N LEU A 160 4.89 -15.30 -9.66
CA LEU A 160 4.83 -14.01 -10.33
C LEU A 160 5.75 -13.95 -11.56
N ASN A 161 6.97 -14.48 -11.47
CA ASN A 161 7.87 -14.56 -12.63
C ASN A 161 7.22 -15.33 -13.79
N LYS A 162 6.65 -16.52 -13.52
CA LYS A 162 5.96 -17.33 -14.53
C LYS A 162 4.73 -16.61 -15.09
N ALA A 163 3.93 -15.99 -14.23
CA ALA A 163 2.74 -15.24 -14.64
C ALA A 163 3.07 -14.07 -15.57
N PHE A 164 4.11 -13.29 -15.29
CA PHE A 164 4.54 -12.17 -16.13
C PHE A 164 5.05 -12.62 -17.51
N LEU A 165 5.80 -13.73 -17.56
CA LEU A 165 6.27 -14.28 -18.83
C LEU A 165 5.13 -14.86 -19.66
N GLU A 166 4.21 -15.60 -19.03
CA GLU A 166 3.09 -16.22 -19.74
C GLU A 166 2.07 -15.19 -20.21
N ILE A 167 1.75 -14.16 -19.41
CA ILE A 167 0.82 -13.11 -19.85
C ILE A 167 1.40 -12.31 -21.02
N ASN A 168 2.71 -12.05 -21.05
CA ASN A 168 3.35 -11.38 -22.18
C ASN A 168 3.28 -12.24 -23.45
N LYS A 169 3.54 -13.55 -23.34
CA LYS A 169 3.42 -14.49 -24.47
C LYS A 169 1.98 -14.62 -24.97
N ALA A 170 1.02 -14.60 -24.05
CA ALA A 170 -0.40 -14.60 -24.39
C ALA A 170 -0.82 -13.29 -25.08
N TYR A 171 -0.30 -12.15 -24.62
CA TYR A 171 -0.51 -10.86 -25.27
C TYR A 171 0.11 -10.80 -26.66
N GLU A 172 1.32 -11.31 -26.85
CA GLU A 172 1.96 -11.44 -28.17
C GLU A 172 1.08 -12.24 -29.14
N SER A 173 0.56 -13.38 -28.68
CA SER A 173 -0.37 -14.20 -29.47
C SER A 173 -1.67 -13.45 -29.79
N HIS A 174 -2.20 -12.67 -28.83
CA HIS A 174 -3.40 -11.87 -29.02
C HIS A 174 -3.17 -10.72 -30.02
N ALA A 175 -2.05 -10.01 -29.91
CA ALA A 175 -1.69 -8.91 -30.79
C ALA A 175 -1.51 -9.37 -32.24
N HIS A 176 -0.88 -10.52 -32.47
CA HIS A 176 -0.71 -11.09 -33.81
C HIS A 176 -2.02 -11.51 -34.49
N LEU A 177 -3.05 -11.83 -33.71
CA LEU A 177 -4.38 -12.19 -34.21
C LEU A 177 -5.31 -10.98 -34.34
N SER A 178 -4.93 -9.83 -33.77
CA SER A 178 -5.71 -8.61 -33.86
C SER A 178 -5.65 -8.01 -35.26
N ALA A 179 -6.78 -7.49 -35.74
CA ALA A 179 -6.83 -6.70 -36.96
C ALA A 179 -6.26 -5.27 -36.75
N ASP A 180 -6.19 -4.82 -35.50
CA ASP A 180 -5.67 -3.51 -35.14
C ASP A 180 -4.14 -3.57 -34.95
N ALA A 181 -3.42 -3.00 -35.91
CA ALA A 181 -1.96 -2.95 -35.90
C ALA A 181 -1.38 -2.12 -34.75
N THR A 182 -2.17 -1.23 -34.12
CA THR A 182 -1.70 -0.42 -32.98
C THR A 182 -1.41 -1.27 -31.74
N VAL A 183 -2.09 -2.41 -31.60
CA VAL A 183 -1.90 -3.37 -30.49
C VAL A 183 -0.47 -3.92 -30.45
N MET A 184 0.21 -4.03 -31.59
CA MET A 184 1.61 -4.49 -31.64
C MET A 184 2.57 -3.52 -30.93
N ASN A 185 2.21 -2.23 -30.90
CA ASN A 185 2.99 -1.16 -30.31
C ASN A 185 2.53 -0.78 -28.89
N ALA A 186 1.39 -1.29 -28.45
CA ALA A 186 0.91 -1.05 -27.10
C ALA A 186 1.77 -1.83 -26.09
N GLY A 187 2.01 -1.20 -24.96
CA GLY A 187 2.74 -1.77 -23.84
C GLY A 187 2.19 -1.27 -22.53
N THR A 188 2.63 -1.89 -21.45
CA THR A 188 2.25 -1.46 -20.12
C THR A 188 3.32 -1.81 -19.09
N THR A 189 3.42 -0.97 -18.05
CA THR A 189 4.03 -1.38 -16.79
C THR A 189 3.16 -2.45 -16.13
N ALA A 190 3.74 -3.21 -15.22
CA ALA A 190 2.97 -4.06 -14.34
C ALA A 190 3.64 -4.08 -12.99
N THR A 191 2.95 -3.64 -11.95
CA THR A 191 3.39 -3.79 -10.55
C THR A 191 2.33 -4.56 -9.80
N VAL A 192 2.66 -5.79 -9.43
CA VAL A 192 1.73 -6.75 -8.80
C VAL A 192 2.24 -7.13 -7.43
N ALA A 193 1.37 -7.07 -6.43
CA ALA A 193 1.62 -7.49 -5.06
C ALA A 193 0.70 -8.65 -4.68
N LEU A 194 1.29 -9.71 -4.12
CA LEU A 194 0.58 -10.82 -3.48
C LEU A 194 0.83 -10.79 -1.99
N LEU A 195 -0.23 -10.86 -1.20
CA LEU A 195 -0.17 -10.97 0.25
C LEU A 195 -0.73 -12.32 0.69
N ARG A 196 0.15 -13.23 1.12
CA ARG A 196 -0.24 -14.54 1.65
C ARG A 196 -0.32 -14.53 3.17
N ASP A 197 -1.35 -15.19 3.71
CA ASP A 197 -1.63 -15.38 5.13
C ASP A 197 -1.71 -14.05 5.91
N GLY A 198 -1.95 -12.93 5.22
CA GLY A 198 -1.88 -11.59 5.80
C GLY A 198 -0.47 -11.07 6.14
N ILE A 199 0.61 -11.85 5.97
CA ILE A 199 1.97 -11.44 6.43
C ILE A 199 3.08 -11.55 5.39
N GLU A 200 2.95 -12.43 4.40
CA GLU A 200 3.98 -12.64 3.40
C GLU A 200 3.65 -11.77 2.19
N LEU A 201 4.33 -10.63 2.06
CA LEU A 201 4.17 -9.72 0.94
C LEU A 201 5.24 -9.99 -0.11
N VAL A 202 4.82 -10.29 -1.34
CA VAL A 202 5.71 -10.40 -2.50
C VAL A 202 5.26 -9.45 -3.58
N VAL A 203 6.17 -8.60 -4.04
CA VAL A 203 5.93 -7.67 -5.14
C VAL A 203 6.77 -8.08 -6.34
N ALA A 204 6.19 -8.06 -7.53
CA ALA A 204 6.88 -8.20 -8.80
C ALA A 204 6.57 -6.99 -9.68
N SER A 205 7.58 -6.46 -10.38
CA SER A 205 7.37 -5.31 -11.26
C SER A 205 8.19 -5.33 -12.55
N VAL A 206 7.61 -4.77 -13.60
CA VAL A 206 8.28 -4.28 -14.82
C VAL A 206 7.82 -2.86 -15.10
N GLY A 207 8.72 -2.01 -15.61
CA GLY A 207 8.46 -0.59 -15.83
C GLY A 207 8.84 0.28 -14.63
N ASP A 208 8.14 1.39 -14.46
CA ASP A 208 8.41 2.48 -13.50
C ASP A 208 7.21 2.83 -12.61
N SER A 209 6.10 2.09 -12.70
CA SER A 209 5.11 2.01 -11.62
C SER A 209 5.77 1.49 -10.33
N ARG A 210 5.39 2.06 -9.19
CA ARG A 210 6.07 1.83 -7.91
C ARG A 210 5.17 1.20 -6.86
N ALA A 211 5.75 0.30 -6.08
CA ALA A 211 5.22 -0.17 -4.80
C ALA A 211 6.06 0.32 -3.61
N LEU A 212 5.39 0.80 -2.56
CA LEU A 212 5.99 1.35 -1.34
C LEU A 212 5.32 0.72 -0.10
N LEU A 213 6.11 0.36 0.92
CA LEU A 213 5.60 0.01 2.24
C LEU A 213 5.90 1.15 3.22
N CYS A 214 4.90 1.65 3.94
CA CYS A 214 5.12 2.58 5.04
C CYS A 214 5.37 1.80 6.33
N ARG A 215 6.60 1.85 6.84
CA ARG A 215 7.03 1.21 8.09
C ARG A 215 7.52 2.29 9.04
N LYS A 216 6.88 2.43 10.20
CA LYS A 216 7.19 3.47 11.20
C LYS A 216 7.19 4.89 10.62
N GLY A 217 6.20 5.19 9.78
CA GLY A 217 6.06 6.49 9.12
C GLY A 217 7.08 6.77 8.01
N LYS A 218 7.96 5.82 7.66
CA LYS A 218 8.98 5.98 6.63
C LYS A 218 8.68 5.13 5.40
N ALA A 219 8.94 5.70 4.22
CA ALA A 219 8.78 5.01 2.95
C ALA A 219 9.88 3.97 2.72
N MET A 220 9.50 2.70 2.57
CA MET A 220 10.38 1.62 2.12
C MET A 220 10.01 1.22 0.69
N LYS A 221 10.91 1.50 -0.26
CA LYS A 221 10.71 1.14 -1.68
C LYS A 221 10.72 -0.39 -1.86
N LEU A 222 9.67 -0.92 -2.46
CA LEU A 222 9.57 -2.35 -2.81
C LEU A 222 9.96 -2.64 -4.26
N THR A 223 10.07 -1.61 -5.08
CA THR A 223 10.37 -1.66 -6.52
C THR A 223 11.48 -0.67 -6.85
N ILE A 224 12.15 -0.90 -7.98
CA ILE A 224 13.19 -0.01 -8.51
C ILE A 224 12.87 0.20 -9.98
N ASP A 225 12.66 1.45 -10.38
CA ASP A 225 12.26 1.81 -11.74
C ASP A 225 13.21 1.22 -12.79
N HIS A 226 12.66 0.62 -13.83
CA HIS A 226 13.42 0.04 -14.94
C HIS A 226 13.65 1.09 -16.03
N THR A 227 14.60 2.00 -15.78
CA THR A 227 14.92 3.10 -16.71
C THR A 227 16.23 2.86 -17.47
N PRO A 228 16.40 3.46 -18.66
CA PRO A 228 17.66 3.36 -19.42
C PRO A 228 18.89 3.97 -18.73
N GLU A 229 18.70 4.67 -17.61
CA GLU A 229 19.80 5.19 -16.79
C GLU A 229 20.45 4.11 -15.91
N ARG A 230 19.70 3.06 -15.54
CA ARG A 230 20.26 1.93 -14.79
C ARG A 230 21.32 1.22 -15.63
N LYS A 231 22.52 1.06 -15.07
CA LYS A 231 23.68 0.49 -15.77
C LYS A 231 23.39 -0.91 -16.34
N GLU A 232 22.81 -1.78 -15.52
CA GLU A 232 22.48 -3.16 -15.90
C GLU A 232 21.43 -3.21 -17.02
N GLU A 233 20.40 -2.36 -16.94
CA GLU A 233 19.36 -2.26 -17.95
C GLU A 233 19.94 -1.74 -19.28
N LYS A 234 20.75 -0.69 -19.23
CA LYS A 234 21.43 -0.11 -20.40
C LYS A 234 22.39 -1.09 -21.08
N GLU A 235 23.10 -1.89 -20.29
CA GLU A 235 23.99 -2.94 -20.82
C GLU A 235 23.19 -4.03 -21.53
N ARG A 236 22.06 -4.48 -20.95
CA ARG A 236 21.17 -5.44 -21.61
C ARG A 236 20.64 -4.91 -22.94
N ILE A 237 20.13 -3.68 -22.98
CA ILE A 237 19.62 -3.05 -24.21
C ILE A 237 20.70 -3.06 -25.31
N ARG A 238 21.93 -2.63 -24.97
CA ARG A 238 23.05 -2.63 -25.92
C ARG A 238 23.45 -4.04 -26.38
N LYS A 239 23.47 -5.01 -25.47
CA LYS A 239 23.81 -6.41 -25.78
C LYS A 239 22.80 -7.06 -26.72
N CYS A 240 21.53 -6.66 -26.62
CA CYS A 240 20.45 -7.11 -27.50
C CYS A 240 20.35 -6.30 -28.80
N GLY A 241 21.29 -5.39 -29.09
CA GLY A 241 21.30 -4.60 -30.32
C GLY A 241 20.40 -3.36 -30.31
N GLY A 242 19.74 -3.06 -29.18
CA GLY A 242 19.04 -1.80 -28.97
C GLY A 242 20.00 -0.64 -28.65
N PHE A 243 19.50 0.58 -28.72
CA PHE A 243 20.24 1.79 -28.36
C PHE A 243 19.42 2.70 -27.44
N VAL A 244 20.10 3.64 -26.79
CA VAL A 244 19.43 4.67 -25.96
C VAL A 244 19.66 6.02 -26.63
N ALA A 245 18.58 6.65 -27.06
CA ALA A 245 18.57 8.01 -27.59
C ALA A 245 18.06 8.99 -26.53
N TRP A 246 18.47 10.25 -26.64
CA TRP A 246 18.05 11.32 -25.74
C TRP A 246 17.13 12.26 -26.50
N ASN A 247 15.97 12.57 -25.94
CA ASN A 247 15.07 13.58 -26.50
C ASN A 247 15.61 15.00 -26.25
N SER A 248 14.91 16.02 -26.77
CA SER A 248 15.26 17.44 -26.58
C SER A 248 15.23 17.90 -25.12
N LEU A 249 14.53 17.18 -24.25
CA LEU A 249 14.44 17.43 -22.82
C LEU A 249 15.53 16.70 -22.02
N GLY A 250 16.45 15.99 -22.69
CA GLY A 250 17.51 15.25 -22.04
C GLY A 250 17.01 14.00 -21.32
N GLN A 251 15.97 13.35 -21.82
CA GLN A 251 15.42 12.12 -21.24
C GLN A 251 15.76 10.91 -22.11
N PRO A 252 16.26 9.82 -21.51
CA PRO A 252 16.73 8.67 -22.25
C PRO A 252 15.57 7.74 -22.64
N HIS A 253 15.56 7.32 -23.91
CA HIS A 253 14.55 6.42 -24.48
C HIS A 253 15.21 5.27 -25.24
N VAL A 254 14.74 4.04 -25.01
CA VAL A 254 15.12 2.85 -25.77
C VAL A 254 14.63 3.01 -27.20
N ASN A 255 15.57 2.87 -28.14
CA ASN A 255 15.38 3.07 -29.58
C ASN A 255 14.68 4.39 -29.93
N GLY A 256 14.80 5.42 -29.07
CA GLY A 256 14.12 6.71 -29.24
C GLY A 256 12.61 6.69 -29.03
N ARG A 257 12.04 5.60 -28.50
CA ARG A 257 10.59 5.43 -28.31
C ARG A 257 10.17 5.22 -26.86
N LEU A 258 10.80 4.31 -26.13
CA LEU A 258 10.29 3.86 -24.82
C LEU A 258 11.15 4.38 -23.65
N ALA A 259 10.53 5.02 -22.67
CA ALA A 259 11.23 5.59 -21.50
C ALA A 259 11.65 4.55 -20.45
N MET A 260 11.19 3.30 -20.60
CA MET A 260 11.47 2.17 -19.70
C MET A 260 12.16 1.01 -20.43
N THR A 261 12.79 0.12 -19.69
CA THR A 261 13.60 -1.00 -20.22
C THR A 261 12.98 -2.38 -19.99
N ARG A 262 11.85 -2.45 -19.29
CA ARG A 262 11.05 -3.66 -19.10
C ARG A 262 9.57 -3.31 -19.18
N SER A 263 8.78 -4.15 -19.83
CA SER A 263 7.34 -3.96 -20.01
C SER A 263 6.66 -5.25 -20.47
N ILE A 264 5.35 -5.33 -20.26
CA ILE A 264 4.47 -6.28 -20.95
C ILE A 264 4.01 -5.62 -22.26
N GLY A 265 4.02 -6.35 -23.38
CA GLY A 265 3.75 -5.77 -24.71
C GLY A 265 5.00 -5.21 -25.37
N ASP A 266 4.94 -4.07 -26.06
CA ASP A 266 6.07 -3.48 -26.81
C ASP A 266 6.80 -4.51 -27.68
N LEU A 267 6.05 -5.24 -28.50
CA LEU A 267 6.54 -6.44 -29.17
C LEU A 267 7.71 -6.13 -30.13
N ASP A 268 7.71 -4.94 -30.72
CA ASP A 268 8.79 -4.46 -31.58
C ASP A 268 10.11 -4.23 -30.82
N LEU A 269 10.06 -3.97 -29.52
CA LEU A 269 11.23 -3.69 -28.68
C LEU A 269 11.70 -4.91 -27.86
N LYS A 270 10.95 -6.01 -27.84
CA LYS A 270 11.32 -7.25 -27.12
C LYS A 270 12.67 -7.80 -27.60
N ASN A 271 12.92 -7.78 -28.92
CA ASN A 271 14.22 -8.17 -29.50
C ASN A 271 15.36 -7.17 -29.22
N SER A 272 15.03 -5.93 -28.86
CA SER A 272 16.00 -4.87 -28.50
C SER A 272 16.35 -4.87 -27.00
N GLY A 273 15.90 -5.88 -26.24
CA GLY A 273 16.22 -6.06 -24.82
C GLY A 273 15.16 -5.53 -23.84
N VAL A 274 13.98 -5.10 -24.32
CA VAL A 274 12.85 -4.73 -23.45
C VAL A 274 12.12 -5.99 -23.00
N ILE A 275 12.49 -6.54 -21.84
CA ILE A 275 12.00 -7.85 -21.37
C ILE A 275 10.74 -7.74 -20.49
N ALA A 276 9.96 -8.82 -20.44
CA ALA A 276 8.79 -8.96 -19.57
C ALA A 276 9.11 -9.62 -18.20
N GLN A 277 10.38 -10.00 -17.96
CA GLN A 277 10.79 -10.64 -16.72
C GLN A 277 10.83 -9.60 -15.58
N PRO A 278 10.07 -9.81 -14.49
CA PRO A 278 10.01 -8.85 -13.39
C PRO A 278 11.22 -8.93 -12.47
N GLU A 279 11.48 -7.83 -11.76
CA GLU A 279 12.21 -7.88 -10.50
C GLU A 279 11.24 -8.17 -9.37
N THR A 280 11.58 -9.10 -8.48
CA THR A 280 10.76 -9.49 -7.33
C THR A 280 11.36 -9.03 -6.02
N LYS A 281 10.51 -8.77 -5.04
CA LYS A 281 10.91 -8.47 -3.66
C LYS A 281 9.93 -9.07 -2.68
N ARG A 282 10.45 -9.92 -1.79
CA ARG A 282 9.72 -10.53 -0.67
C ARG A 282 9.99 -9.80 0.63
N VAL A 283 8.94 -9.49 1.37
CA VAL A 283 8.98 -8.81 2.67
C VAL A 283 7.97 -9.46 3.61
N GLN A 284 8.37 -9.67 4.86
CA GLN A 284 7.44 -10.06 5.91
C GLN A 284 6.85 -8.82 6.58
N LEU A 285 5.53 -8.78 6.71
CA LEU A 285 4.82 -7.71 7.40
C LEU A 285 4.99 -7.82 8.92
N HIS A 286 5.26 -6.67 9.51
CA HIS A 286 5.24 -6.40 10.94
C HIS A 286 4.12 -5.43 11.18
N HIS A 287 2.91 -5.94 11.25
CA HIS A 287 1.73 -5.09 11.30
C HIS A 287 1.68 -4.12 12.52
N ALA A 288 2.44 -4.34 13.60
CA ALA A 288 2.62 -3.34 14.69
C ALA A 288 3.38 -2.07 14.24
N ASP A 289 4.18 -2.20 13.18
CA ASP A 289 5.07 -1.19 12.61
C ASP A 289 4.62 -0.74 11.19
N ASP A 290 4.00 -1.64 10.43
CA ASP A 290 3.60 -1.48 9.03
C ASP A 290 2.21 -0.89 8.92
N SER A 291 2.13 0.29 8.33
CA SER A 291 0.89 1.09 8.27
C SER A 291 0.09 0.81 7.01
N PHE A 292 0.74 0.71 5.85
CA PHE A 292 0.08 0.49 4.57
C PHE A 292 1.06 0.13 3.45
N LEU A 293 0.54 -0.53 2.42
CA LEU A 293 1.17 -0.69 1.10
C LEU A 293 0.55 0.33 0.14
N VAL A 294 1.38 0.94 -0.71
CA VAL A 294 0.95 1.85 -1.77
C VAL A 294 1.46 1.35 -3.11
N LEU A 295 0.59 1.32 -4.13
CA LEU A 295 0.96 1.16 -5.54
C LEU A 295 0.66 2.46 -6.29
N THR A 296 1.54 2.93 -7.17
CA THR A 296 1.40 4.21 -7.90
C THR A 296 1.93 4.13 -9.33
N THR A 297 1.30 4.84 -10.26
CA THR A 297 1.77 5.04 -11.64
C THR A 297 2.66 6.28 -11.79
N ASP A 298 3.28 6.46 -12.96
CA ASP A 298 4.34 7.45 -13.15
C ASP A 298 3.86 8.92 -12.97
N GLY A 299 2.59 9.20 -13.28
CA GLY A 299 1.96 10.50 -13.12
C GLY A 299 1.99 11.05 -11.70
N ILE A 300 1.98 10.17 -10.69
CA ILE A 300 2.18 10.55 -9.28
C ILE A 300 3.67 10.62 -8.95
N ASN A 301 4.40 9.58 -9.36
CA ASN A 301 5.82 9.37 -9.04
C ASN A 301 6.77 10.47 -9.51
N PHE A 302 6.37 11.20 -10.55
CA PHE A 302 7.12 12.32 -11.10
C PHE A 302 7.01 13.58 -10.23
N MET A 303 5.83 13.85 -9.67
CA MET A 303 5.56 15.07 -8.90
C MET A 303 5.75 14.90 -7.40
N VAL A 304 5.50 13.70 -6.88
CA VAL A 304 5.47 13.40 -5.45
C VAL A 304 6.47 12.29 -5.15
N ASN A 305 7.42 12.55 -4.26
CA ASN A 305 8.41 11.56 -3.89
C ASN A 305 7.82 10.51 -2.92
N SER A 306 8.50 9.37 -2.75
CA SER A 306 8.00 8.26 -1.95
C SER A 306 7.73 8.61 -0.47
N GLN A 307 8.50 9.52 0.12
CA GLN A 307 8.28 9.95 1.50
C GLN A 307 7.09 10.92 1.59
N GLU A 308 6.97 11.87 0.65
CA GLU A 308 5.81 12.76 0.56
C GLU A 308 4.50 11.97 0.39
N ILE A 309 4.49 10.90 -0.42
CA ILE A 309 3.33 9.99 -0.52
C ILE A 309 2.96 9.45 0.86
N CYS A 310 3.93 8.94 1.64
CA CYS A 310 3.66 8.43 2.98
C CYS A 310 3.17 9.54 3.92
N ASP A 311 3.72 10.75 3.81
CA ASP A 311 3.37 11.89 4.65
C ASP A 311 1.93 12.36 4.40
N PHE A 312 1.50 12.42 3.14
CA PHE A 312 0.11 12.73 2.79
C PHE A 312 -0.86 11.66 3.34
N ILE A 313 -0.54 10.38 3.13
CA ILE A 313 -1.41 9.28 3.58
C ILE A 313 -1.54 9.26 5.11
N ASN A 314 -0.45 9.51 5.84
CA ASN A 314 -0.45 9.55 7.31
C ASN A 314 -1.30 10.69 7.92
N GLN A 315 -1.64 11.72 7.13
CA GLN A 315 -2.47 12.85 7.56
C GLN A 315 -3.97 12.59 7.37
N CYS A 316 -4.33 11.69 6.45
CA CYS A 316 -5.71 11.38 6.13
C CYS A 316 -6.35 10.45 7.17
N HIS A 317 -7.69 10.44 7.20
CA HIS A 317 -8.43 9.59 8.11
C HIS A 317 -8.55 8.16 7.57
N ASP A 318 -8.95 8.04 6.30
CA ASP A 318 -9.18 6.77 5.64
C ASP A 318 -8.38 6.63 4.32
N PRO A 319 -8.15 5.40 3.85
CA PRO A 319 -7.38 5.16 2.62
C PRO A 319 -8.01 5.76 1.36
N ALA A 320 -9.34 5.89 1.29
CA ALA A 320 -10.02 6.43 0.11
C ALA A 320 -9.82 7.95 -0.01
N GLU A 321 -9.94 8.68 1.10
CA GLU A 321 -9.54 10.08 1.21
C GLU A 321 -8.07 10.25 0.84
N ALA A 322 -7.19 9.41 1.42
CA ALA A 322 -5.76 9.46 1.14
C ALA A 322 -5.42 9.27 -0.35
N ALA A 323 -6.10 8.35 -1.02
CA ALA A 323 -5.92 8.10 -2.45
C ALA A 323 -6.30 9.33 -3.30
N ASN A 324 -7.42 9.97 -2.96
CA ASN A 324 -7.86 11.20 -3.63
C ASN A 324 -6.88 12.36 -3.37
N VAL A 325 -6.48 12.58 -2.12
CA VAL A 325 -5.56 13.66 -1.75
C VAL A 325 -4.22 13.53 -2.48
N VAL A 326 -3.61 12.34 -2.50
CA VAL A 326 -2.32 12.14 -3.18
C VAL A 326 -2.43 12.41 -4.68
N THR A 327 -3.51 11.94 -5.31
CA THR A 327 -3.76 12.13 -6.74
C THR A 327 -4.00 13.62 -7.06
N GLU A 328 -4.80 14.31 -6.25
CA GLU A 328 -5.03 15.75 -6.38
C GLU A 328 -3.75 16.57 -6.17
N GLN A 329 -2.91 16.21 -5.20
CA GLN A 329 -1.62 16.88 -4.99
C GLN A 329 -0.70 16.74 -6.22
N ALA A 330 -0.66 15.56 -6.85
CA ALA A 330 0.12 15.37 -8.08
C ALA A 330 -0.39 16.27 -9.22
N ILE A 331 -1.71 16.42 -9.36
CA ILE A 331 -2.35 17.31 -10.35
C ILE A 331 -2.06 18.78 -10.04
N GLN A 332 -2.16 19.19 -8.77
CA GLN A 332 -1.84 20.55 -8.34
C GLN A 332 -0.36 20.90 -8.56
N TYR A 333 0.53 19.92 -8.43
CA TYR A 333 1.95 20.06 -8.78
C TYR A 333 2.21 20.08 -10.28
N GLY A 334 1.18 19.91 -11.10
CA GLY A 334 1.22 20.08 -12.54
C GLY A 334 1.47 18.80 -13.31
N THR A 335 1.19 17.61 -12.73
CA THR A 335 1.24 16.38 -13.52
C THR A 335 0.21 16.44 -14.65
N GLU A 336 0.61 15.99 -15.82
CA GLU A 336 -0.25 15.95 -17.00
C GLU A 336 -0.67 14.53 -17.35
N ASP A 337 0.02 13.53 -16.79
CA ASP A 337 -0.21 12.13 -17.08
C ASP A 337 -1.39 11.53 -16.32
N ASN A 338 -1.77 10.31 -16.71
CA ASN A 338 -2.64 9.48 -15.91
C ASN A 338 -2.01 9.26 -14.53
N SER A 339 -2.83 9.38 -13.48
CA SER A 339 -2.36 9.34 -12.10
C SER A 339 -3.21 8.37 -11.32
N THR A 340 -2.64 7.23 -10.98
CA THR A 340 -3.35 6.13 -10.33
C THR A 340 -2.62 5.68 -9.06
N ILE A 341 -3.40 5.46 -8.00
CA ILE A 341 -2.91 4.99 -6.70
C ILE A 341 -3.84 3.93 -6.12
N ILE A 342 -3.25 2.89 -5.51
CA ILE A 342 -3.93 1.97 -4.58
C ILE A 342 -3.24 2.10 -3.22
N ILE A 343 -4.03 2.19 -2.15
CA ILE A 343 -3.59 2.21 -0.75
C ILE A 343 -4.25 1.04 -0.02
N VAL A 344 -3.44 0.11 0.46
CA VAL A 344 -3.88 -1.06 1.24
C VAL A 344 -3.51 -0.83 2.71
N PRO A 345 -4.50 -0.62 3.59
CA PRO A 345 -4.21 -0.40 5.00
C PRO A 345 -3.74 -1.70 5.68
N PHE A 346 -2.72 -1.58 6.51
CA PHE A 346 -2.26 -2.64 7.40
C PHE A 346 -2.45 -2.22 8.84
N GLY A 347 -2.23 -3.16 9.76
CA GLY A 347 -2.71 -2.95 11.12
C GLY A 347 -2.14 -1.72 11.83
N ALA A 348 -0.97 -1.14 11.50
CA ALA A 348 -0.50 0.13 12.09
C ALA A 348 -1.05 1.40 11.42
N TRP A 349 -2.10 1.31 10.62
CA TRP A 349 -2.75 2.47 9.99
C TRP A 349 -3.13 3.53 11.03
N GLY A 350 -2.70 4.77 10.76
CA GLY A 350 -3.01 5.93 11.58
C GLY A 350 -2.21 6.05 12.89
N LYS A 351 -1.26 5.13 13.17
CA LYS A 351 -0.38 5.17 14.35
C LYS A 351 0.70 6.25 14.25
N TYR A 352 1.22 6.48 13.05
CA TYR A 352 2.29 7.43 12.79
C TYR A 352 1.70 8.70 12.16
N LYS A 353 1.55 9.76 12.95
CA LYS A 353 1.25 11.10 12.43
C LYS A 353 2.57 11.87 12.34
N ASN A 354 2.95 12.32 11.13
CA ASN A 354 4.12 13.18 10.99
C ASN A 354 3.74 14.61 11.42
N GLY A 355 4.49 15.15 12.40
CA GLY A 355 4.28 16.48 12.95
C GLY A 355 4.97 17.61 12.18
N GLU A 356 5.83 17.28 11.20
CA GLU A 356 6.59 18.25 10.41
C GLU A 356 6.57 17.85 8.92
N ILE A 357 6.04 18.73 8.06
CA ILE A 357 6.03 18.53 6.61
C ILE A 357 7.34 19.12 6.06
N ASN A 358 8.26 18.26 5.62
CA ASN A 358 9.43 18.69 4.87
C ASN A 358 9.08 18.75 3.38
N PHE A 359 8.63 19.92 2.91
CA PHE A 359 8.47 20.16 1.48
C PHE A 359 9.85 20.21 0.80
N SER A 360 10.13 19.24 -0.08
CA SER A 360 11.34 19.28 -0.89
C SER A 360 11.10 20.14 -2.13
N PHE A 361 11.64 21.37 -2.13
CA PHE A 361 11.61 22.26 -3.29
C PHE A 361 12.63 21.88 -4.39
N SER A 362 13.52 20.92 -4.13
CA SER A 362 14.49 20.42 -5.13
C SER A 362 13.94 19.14 -5.79
N ARG A 363 13.10 19.32 -6.81
CA ARG A 363 12.52 18.20 -7.58
C ARG A 363 13.41 17.88 -8.78
N SER A 364 13.81 16.62 -8.89
CA SER A 364 14.50 16.11 -10.08
C SER A 364 13.47 15.84 -11.17
N PHE A 365 13.29 16.79 -12.08
CA PHE A 365 12.40 16.69 -13.26
C PHE A 365 12.85 15.66 -14.32
N ALA A 366 13.74 14.72 -13.95
CA ALA A 366 14.52 13.94 -14.91
C ALA A 366 13.80 12.71 -15.51
N SER A 367 12.59 12.32 -15.08
CA SER A 367 12.10 10.95 -15.35
C SER A 367 10.73 10.75 -16.04
N SER A 368 10.16 11.68 -16.81
CA SER A 368 9.05 11.28 -17.72
C SER A 368 9.02 12.07 -19.03
N GLY A 369 9.22 11.34 -20.13
CA GLY A 369 9.36 11.86 -21.49
C GLY A 369 8.23 11.55 -22.44
N ARG A 370 7.00 11.43 -21.94
CA ARG A 370 5.81 11.26 -22.78
C ARG A 370 5.26 12.58 -23.36
N TRP A 371 6.15 13.51 -23.72
CA TRP A 371 5.83 14.72 -24.47
C TRP A 371 6.10 14.49 -25.96
N ALA A 372 5.27 13.65 -26.59
CA ALA A 372 5.00 13.65 -28.03
C ALA A 372 3.73 12.83 -28.29
#